data_AF-A0A9E5W958-F1
#
_entry.id   AF-A0A9E5W958-F1
#
_cell.length_a   1.000
_cell.length_b   1.000
_cell.length_c   1.000
_cell.angle_alpha   90.00
_cell.angle_beta   90.00
_cell.angle_gamma   90.00
#
_symmetry.space_group_name_H-M   'P 1'
#
loop_
_entity.id
_entity.type
_entity.pdbx_description
1 polymer ?
#
loop_
_entity_poly.entity_id
_entity_poly.type
_entity_poly.pdbx_seq_one_letter_code
_entity_poly.pdbx_strand_id
1 'polypeptide(L)'
;MERVPGNQNEDKLRDYYSAEFKLNQPRILYRFRIRKSITEPMFAVVKEGSKALENIKEGDIINMRYYCLDKSIPAESKDTKIKYITKDNSTGFKDHYVIGLSLNCGEDFKVA
;
A
#
# COMPACT_ATOMS: atom_id res chain seq x y z
N MET A 1 39.02 11.94 -11.96
CA MET A 1 37.80 12.72 -12.24
C MET A 1 36.62 11.93 -11.73
N GLU A 2 35.72 12.64 -11.05
CA GLU A 2 34.83 12.13 -10.02
C GLU A 2 33.70 11.22 -10.49
N ARG A 3 33.15 10.50 -9.50
CA ARG A 3 32.20 9.40 -9.61
C ARG A 3 30.84 9.87 -10.11
N VAL A 4 30.21 8.98 -10.87
CA VAL A 4 28.82 9.00 -11.36
C VAL A 4 27.83 9.46 -10.27
N PRO A 5 26.99 10.50 -10.48
CA PRO A 5 25.82 10.73 -9.65
C PRO A 5 24.62 10.03 -10.31
N GLY A 6 24.56 8.71 -10.14
CA GLY A 6 23.41 7.89 -10.51
C GLY A 6 22.53 7.56 -9.30
N ASN A 7 22.23 8.52 -8.44
CA ASN A 7 21.25 8.34 -7.36
C ASN A 7 19.96 9.08 -7.72
N GLN A 8 19.26 8.58 -8.75
CA GLN A 8 17.90 8.99 -9.03
C GLN A 8 16.97 7.91 -8.50
N ASN A 9 16.53 8.07 -7.24
CA ASN A 9 15.28 7.54 -6.68
C ASN A 9 14.67 6.36 -7.47
N GLU A 10 15.29 5.19 -7.38
CA GLU A 10 14.81 3.97 -8.04
C GLU A 10 13.62 3.30 -7.31
N ASP A 11 12.99 3.98 -6.36
CA ASP A 11 11.57 3.76 -6.07
C ASP A 11 10.73 4.51 -7.12
N LYS A 12 11.05 4.27 -8.40
CA LYS A 12 10.02 4.36 -9.45
C LYS A 12 8.88 3.54 -8.89
N LEU A 13 7.75 4.18 -8.62
CA LEU A 13 6.49 3.51 -8.35
C LEU A 13 6.37 2.36 -9.35
N ARG A 14 6.76 1.14 -8.97
CA ARG A 14 6.49 -0.03 -9.78
C ARG A 14 5.00 0.04 -10.06
N ASP A 15 4.56 -0.45 -11.21
CA ASP A 15 3.14 -0.45 -11.56
C ASP A 15 2.38 -1.50 -10.75
N TYR A 16 2.47 -1.36 -9.43
CA TYR A 16 1.73 -2.08 -8.43
C TYR A 16 0.26 -1.81 -8.68
N TYR A 17 -0.41 -2.86 -9.12
CA TYR A 17 -1.81 -2.86 -9.47
C TYR A 17 -2.66 -3.20 -8.25
N SER A 18 -2.17 -4.09 -7.40
CA SER A 18 -2.88 -4.55 -6.20
C SER A 18 -1.92 -4.92 -5.10
N ALA A 19 -2.36 -4.79 -3.85
CA ALA A 19 -1.67 -5.33 -2.69
C ALA A 19 -2.59 -6.27 -1.92
N GLU A 20 -1.99 -7.21 -1.21
CA GLU A 20 -2.68 -8.05 -0.24
C GLU A 20 -1.97 -8.04 1.10
N PHE A 21 -2.74 -8.21 2.16
CA PHE A 21 -2.19 -8.43 3.49
C PHE A 21 -3.07 -9.42 4.25
N LYS A 22 -2.49 -10.00 5.29
CA LYS A 22 -3.18 -10.97 6.13
C LYS A 22 -3.91 -10.22 7.25
N LEU A 23 -5.22 -10.43 7.36
CA LEU A 23 -5.97 -9.96 8.51
C LEU A 23 -5.65 -10.85 9.72
N ASN A 24 -5.56 -10.26 10.90
CA ASN A 24 -5.29 -11.02 12.13
C ASN A 24 -6.48 -11.89 12.49
N GLN A 25 -7.70 -11.35 12.37
CA GLN A 25 -8.95 -12.07 12.64
C GLN A 25 -10.07 -11.63 11.69
N PRO A 26 -10.64 -12.54 10.87
CA PRO A 26 -10.19 -13.91 10.58
C PRO A 26 -8.86 -13.92 9.81
N ARG A 27 -8.10 -15.02 9.84
CA ARG A 27 -6.79 -15.18 9.12
C ARG A 27 -6.93 -15.26 7.59
N ILE A 28 -7.67 -14.34 7.00
CA ILE A 28 -7.91 -14.24 5.56
C ILE A 28 -6.89 -13.30 4.92
N LEU A 29 -6.56 -13.59 3.67
CA LEU A 29 -5.79 -12.67 2.83
C LEU A 29 -6.77 -11.67 2.22
N TYR A 30 -6.61 -10.40 2.56
CA TYR A 30 -7.39 -9.33 2.00
C TYR A 30 -6.59 -8.66 0.90
N ARG A 31 -7.06 -8.81 -0.35
CA ARG A 31 -6.46 -8.18 -1.52
C ARG A 31 -7.30 -6.99 -1.98
N PHE A 32 -6.65 -5.87 -2.23
CA PHE A 32 -7.28 -4.66 -2.74
C PHE A 32 -6.51 -4.10 -3.94
N ARG A 33 -7.20 -3.30 -4.75
CA ARG A 33 -6.60 -2.61 -5.87
C ARG A 33 -5.98 -1.29 -5.41
N ILE A 34 -4.75 -1.04 -5.84
CA ILE A 34 -4.06 0.20 -5.59
C ILE A 34 -4.53 1.23 -6.60
N ARG A 35 -4.79 2.45 -6.13
CA ARG A 35 -5.12 3.61 -6.93
C ARG A 35 -4.08 4.70 -6.70
N LYS A 36 -3.93 5.56 -7.70
CA LYS A 36 -3.01 6.69 -7.70
C LYS A 36 -3.79 7.94 -8.10
N SER A 37 -3.54 9.07 -7.47
CA SER A 37 -4.08 10.39 -7.83
C SER A 37 -2.95 11.42 -7.80
N ILE A 38 -3.24 12.63 -8.28
CA ILE A 38 -2.27 13.73 -8.30
C ILE A 38 -1.83 14.10 -6.87
N THR A 39 -2.77 14.06 -5.92
CA THR A 39 -2.53 14.45 -4.51
C THR A 39 -2.08 13.27 -3.64
N GLU A 40 -2.40 12.03 -4.00
CA GLU A 40 -2.00 10.84 -3.26
C GLU A 40 -1.40 9.78 -4.20
N PRO A 41 -0.09 9.51 -4.12
CA PRO A 41 0.59 8.61 -5.06
C PRO A 41 0.16 7.15 -4.89
N MET A 42 -0.35 6.75 -3.72
CA MET A 42 -0.83 5.40 -3.46
C MET A 42 -1.97 5.41 -2.43
N PHE A 43 -3.16 4.96 -2.83
CA PHE A 43 -4.29 4.77 -1.92
C PHE A 43 -5.14 3.57 -2.31
N ALA A 44 -5.90 3.06 -1.34
CA ALA A 44 -6.90 2.01 -1.55
C ALA A 44 -8.30 2.53 -1.26
N VAL A 45 -9.30 1.95 -1.90
CA VAL A 45 -10.71 2.23 -1.61
C VAL A 45 -11.33 0.94 -1.09
N VAL A 46 -11.88 0.99 0.11
CA VAL A 46 -12.44 -0.16 0.81
C VAL A 46 -13.86 0.15 1.24
N LYS A 47 -14.79 -0.78 1.02
CA LYS A 47 -16.18 -0.59 1.41
C LYS A 47 -16.31 -0.51 2.94
N GLU A 48 -17.21 0.36 3.41
CA GLU A 48 -17.63 0.43 4.80
C GLU A 48 -18.12 -0.95 5.29
N GLY A 49 -17.77 -1.30 6.53
CA GLY A 49 -18.08 -2.62 7.10
C GLY A 49 -17.19 -3.76 6.58
N SER A 50 -16.18 -3.48 5.76
CA SER A 50 -15.16 -4.48 5.41
C SER A 50 -14.31 -4.82 6.62
N LYS A 51 -14.08 -6.12 6.86
CA LYS A 51 -13.19 -6.61 7.93
C LYS A 51 -11.77 -6.06 7.86
N ALA A 52 -11.34 -5.63 6.67
CA ALA A 52 -10.06 -4.96 6.51
C ALA A 52 -9.99 -3.68 7.34
N LEU A 53 -11.05 -2.86 7.35
CA LEU A 53 -11.11 -1.62 8.13
C LEU A 53 -11.07 -1.88 9.65
N GLU A 54 -11.62 -3.00 10.10
CA GLU A 54 -11.57 -3.41 11.51
C GLU A 54 -10.17 -3.86 11.96
N ASN A 55 -9.33 -4.28 11.00
CA ASN A 55 -8.00 -4.84 11.25
C ASN A 55 -6.85 -3.86 10.94
N ILE A 56 -7.15 -2.64 10.50
CA ILE A 56 -6.15 -1.61 10.18
C ILE A 56 -6.46 -0.32 10.93
N LYS A 57 -5.43 0.44 11.28
CA LYS A 57 -5.55 1.75 11.92
C LYS A 57 -4.57 2.74 11.30
N GLU A 58 -4.87 4.02 11.43
CA GLU A 58 -3.95 5.08 11.02
C GLU A 58 -2.65 4.98 11.82
N GLY A 59 -1.51 5.05 11.12
CA GLY A 59 -0.18 4.88 11.69
C GLY A 59 0.32 3.44 11.72
N ASP A 60 -0.54 2.44 11.49
CA ASP A 60 -0.16 1.03 11.50
C ASP A 60 0.82 0.70 10.36
N ILE A 61 1.76 -0.21 10.61
CA ILE A 61 2.74 -0.67 9.63
C ILE A 61 2.47 -2.15 9.36
N ILE A 62 1.99 -2.43 8.15
CA ILE A 62 1.55 -3.75 7.74
C ILE A 62 2.47 -4.24 6.65
N ASN A 63 3.00 -5.45 6.80
CA ASN A 63 3.69 -6.12 5.71
C ASN A 63 2.68 -6.55 4.64
N MET A 64 2.69 -5.86 3.49
CA MET A 64 1.77 -6.12 2.38
C MET A 64 2.53 -6.73 1.21
N ARG A 65 1.92 -7.72 0.55
CA ARG A 65 2.41 -8.27 -0.72
C ARG A 65 1.86 -7.48 -1.88
N TYR A 66 2.75 -6.88 -2.66
CA TYR A 66 2.44 -6.07 -3.83
C TYR A 66 2.57 -6.88 -5.11
N TYR A 67 1.60 -6.71 -6.00
CA TYR A 67 1.55 -7.35 -7.31
C TYR A 67 1.58 -6.29 -8.40
N CYS A 68 2.52 -6.43 -9.31
CA CYS A 68 2.59 -5.62 -10.52
C CYS A 68 1.46 -6.01 -11.49
N LEU A 69 1.15 -5.10 -12.42
CA LEU A 69 0.28 -5.41 -13.56
C LEU A 69 0.89 -6.52 -14.43
N ASP A 70 2.22 -6.48 -14.62
CA ASP A 70 2.98 -7.55 -15.27
C ASP A 70 3.10 -8.75 -14.33
N LYS A 71 2.53 -9.88 -14.74
CA LYS A 71 2.52 -11.13 -13.96
C LYS A 71 3.86 -11.85 -13.96
N SER A 72 4.79 -11.47 -14.85
CA SER A 72 6.15 -12.02 -14.91
C SER A 72 7.01 -11.46 -13.78
N ILE A 73 6.61 -10.31 -13.21
CA ILE A 73 7.27 -9.72 -12.04
C ILE A 73 6.73 -10.42 -10.79
N PRO A 74 7.61 -11.05 -9.98
CA PRO A 74 7.19 -11.70 -8.75
C PRO A 74 6.61 -10.67 -7.77
N ALA A 75 5.65 -11.13 -6.96
CA ALA A 75 5.09 -10.29 -5.91
C ALA A 75 6.13 -10.04 -4.82
N GLU A 76 6.17 -8.81 -4.31
CA GLU A 76 7.12 -8.40 -3.29
C GLU A 76 6.41 -8.02 -2.00
N SER A 77 6.98 -8.43 -0.87
CA SER A 77 6.52 -7.96 0.44
C SER A 77 7.16 -6.62 0.75
N LYS A 78 6.36 -5.60 1.03
CA LYS A 78 6.83 -4.30 1.50
C LYS A 78 6.06 -3.89 2.75
N ASP A 79 6.80 -3.35 3.71
CA ASP A 79 6.19 -2.72 4.87
C ASP A 79 5.48 -1.44 4.44
N THR A 80 4.22 -1.35 4.79
CA THR A 80 3.34 -0.28 4.32
C THR A 80 2.70 0.39 5.50
N LYS A 81 2.94 1.68 5.63
CA LYS A 81 2.31 2.51 6.63
C LYS A 81 0.95 2.99 6.15
N ILE A 82 -0.07 2.79 6.98
CA ILE A 82 -1.39 3.41 6.80
C ILE A 82 -1.28 4.88 7.19
N LYS A 83 -1.32 5.79 6.20
CA LYS A 83 -1.16 7.23 6.43
C LYS A 83 -2.41 7.82 7.08
N TYR A 84 -3.56 7.55 6.47
CA TYR A 84 -4.86 8.02 6.92
C TYR A 84 -5.96 7.08 6.45
N ILE A 85 -7.10 7.10 7.14
CA ILE A 85 -8.32 6.38 6.78
C ILE A 85 -9.46 7.41 6.82
N THR A 86 -9.91 7.86 5.65
CA THR A 86 -10.96 8.88 5.55
C THR A 86 -12.19 8.35 4.84
N LYS A 87 -13.37 8.73 5.32
CA LYS A 87 -14.64 8.47 4.64
C LYS A 87 -14.93 9.65 3.71
N ASP A 88 -14.65 9.48 2.42
CA ASP A 88 -14.95 10.52 1.45
C ASP A 88 -16.43 10.46 1.05
N ASN A 89 -17.26 11.21 1.77
CA ASN A 89 -18.69 11.34 1.47
C ASN A 89 -18.96 12.28 0.28
N SER A 90 -17.95 13.02 -0.19
CA SER A 90 -18.03 14.01 -1.26
C SER A 90 -18.03 13.40 -2.66
N THR A 91 -17.40 12.25 -2.86
CA THR A 91 -17.13 11.69 -4.19
C THR A 91 -17.99 10.49 -4.54
N GLY A 92 -19.30 10.49 -4.32
CA GLY A 92 -20.19 9.42 -4.80
C GLY A 92 -19.95 8.00 -4.22
N PHE A 93 -18.91 7.82 -3.43
CA PHE A 93 -18.57 6.60 -2.69
C PHE A 93 -19.10 6.68 -1.25
N LYS A 94 -20.40 6.97 -1.08
CA LYS A 94 -21.05 7.17 0.24
C LYS A 94 -20.80 6.03 1.25
N ASP A 95 -20.44 4.85 0.76
CA ASP A 95 -20.16 3.66 1.57
C ASP A 95 -18.72 3.15 1.42
N HIS A 96 -17.74 4.01 1.10
CA HIS A 96 -16.33 3.61 1.04
C HIS A 96 -15.41 4.54 1.83
N TYR A 97 -14.33 3.92 2.32
CA TYR A 97 -13.20 4.55 2.94
C TYR A 97 -12.03 4.59 1.98
N VAL A 98 -11.35 5.73 1.95
CA VAL A 98 -10.09 5.93 1.27
C VAL A 98 -8.97 5.75 2.29
N ILE A 99 -8.05 4.83 2.00
CA ILE A 99 -6.91 4.51 2.84
C ILE A 99 -5.66 4.98 2.12
N GLY A 100 -4.98 5.99 2.68
CA GLY A 100 -3.69 6.45 2.18
C GLY A 100 -2.58 5.46 2.56
N LEU A 101 -1.75 5.09 1.61
CA LEU A 101 -0.67 4.11 1.81
C LEU A 101 0.68 4.77 1.55
N SER A 102 1.63 4.51 2.44
CA SER A 102 3.04 4.84 2.21
C SER A 102 3.84 3.57 2.27
N LEU A 103 4.58 3.26 1.21
CA LEU A 103 5.65 2.27 1.32
C LEU A 103 6.64 2.81 2.34
N ASN A 104 6.81 2.10 3.45
CA ASN A 104 7.92 2.37 4.32
C ASN A 104 9.11 1.71 3.63
N CYS A 105 9.93 2.52 2.98
CA CYS A 105 11.22 2.07 2.47
C CYS A 105 12.09 1.81 3.71
N GLY A 106 11.84 0.70 4.39
CA GLY A 106 12.71 0.22 5.44
C GLY A 106 13.97 -0.27 4.77
N GLU A 107 15.07 0.44 4.97
CA GLU A 107 16.40 -0.14 4.90
C GLU A 107 16.35 -1.50 5.59
N ASP A 108 16.80 -2.54 4.87
CA ASP A 108 17.06 -3.86 5.41
C ASP A 108 17.71 -3.74 6.79
N PHE A 109 16.94 -4.00 7.85
CA PHE A 109 17.56 -4.41 9.10
C PHE A 109 18.18 -5.78 8.82
N LYS A 110 19.43 -5.74 8.37
CA LYS A 110 20.33 -6.90 8.41
C LYS A 110 20.44 -7.35 9.85
N VAL A 111 19.69 -8.40 10.16
CA VAL A 111 19.99 -9.37 11.21
C VAL A 111 20.39 -10.64 10.46
N ALA A 112 21.55 -11.27 10.63
CA ALA A 112 22.71 -11.07 11.47
C ALA A 112 23.94 -11.58 10.69
#